data_AF-A0AAV3Y4C8-F1
#
_entry.id   AF-A0AAV3Y4C8-F1
#
_cell.length_a   1.000
_cell.length_b   1.000
_cell.length_c   1.000
_cell.angle_alpha   90.00
_cell.angle_beta   90.00
_cell.angle_gamma   90.00
#
_symmetry.space_group_name_H-M   'P 1'
#
loop_
_entity.id
_entity.type
_entity.pdbx_description
1 polymer ?
#
loop_
_entity_poly.entity_id
_entity_poly.type
_entity_poly.pdbx_seq_one_letter_code
_entity_poly.pdbx_strand_id
1 'polypeptide(L)'
;MGCTISPILFVMAMEVILKAAGGSAGPANLGGGCSMPPLTAFMDDTTIICSKEDETRRMLTRLDDLMSWCIMEFKPKKSLSLSIRRGKIDEATTFTVAEQQIPTVWESNKTKEKK
;
A
#
# COMPACT_ATOMS: atom_id res chain seq x y z
N MET A 1 -26.65 -9.86 -6.71
CA MET A 1 -26.56 -11.10 -5.90
C MET A 1 -25.38 -10.93 -4.95
N GLY A 2 -25.62 -10.63 -3.67
CA GLY A 2 -24.58 -10.50 -2.65
C GLY A 2 -24.85 -11.50 -1.54
N CYS A 3 -23.91 -12.42 -1.31
CA CYS A 3 -23.95 -13.28 -0.13
C CYS A 3 -23.49 -12.44 1.07
N THR A 4 -24.28 -12.41 2.15
CA THR A 4 -23.97 -11.66 3.38
C THR A 4 -22.69 -12.13 4.07
N ILE A 5 -22.28 -13.38 3.80
CA ILE A 5 -21.06 -13.98 4.35
C ILE A 5 -19.81 -13.55 3.57
N SER A 6 -19.96 -13.20 2.28
CA SER A 6 -18.82 -12.92 1.39
C SER A 6 -17.90 -11.81 1.89
N PRO A 7 -18.40 -10.62 2.32
CA PRO A 7 -17.54 -9.56 2.85
C PRO A 7 -16.77 -10.00 4.10
N ILE A 8 -17.38 -10.80 4.97
CA ILE A 8 -16.75 -11.28 6.20
C ILE A 8 -15.61 -12.24 5.88
N LEU A 9 -15.83 -13.21 4.98
CA LEU A 9 -14.78 -14.14 4.53
C LEU A 9 -13.62 -13.39 3.87
N PHE A 10 -13.93 -12.39 3.05
CA PHE A 10 -12.91 -11.58 2.38
C PHE A 10 -12.03 -10.82 3.37
N VAL A 11 -12.65 -10.13 4.35
CA VAL A 11 -11.90 -9.41 5.39
C VAL A 11 -11.04 -10.36 6.23
N MET A 12 -11.55 -11.55 6.57
CA MET A 12 -10.75 -12.56 7.29
C MET A 12 -9.54 -13.04 6.48
N ALA A 13 -9.71 -13.29 5.18
CA ALA A 13 -8.60 -13.70 4.32
C ALA A 13 -7.54 -12.59 4.18
N MET A 14 -7.98 -11.35 3.95
CA MET A 14 -7.10 -10.18 3.88
C MET A 14 -6.31 -9.99 5.18
N GLU A 15 -6.96 -10.08 6.34
CA GLU A 15 -6.30 -9.93 7.65
C GLU A 15 -5.14 -10.93 7.85
N VAL A 16 -5.30 -12.18 7.39
CA VAL A 16 -4.23 -13.20 7.44
C VAL A 16 -3.04 -12.79 6.56
N ILE A 17 -3.30 -12.29 5.34
CA ILE A 17 -2.28 -11.83 4.41
C ILE A 17 -1.53 -10.62 4.99
N LEU A 18 -2.26 -9.65 5.54
CA LEU A 18 -1.67 -8.44 6.13
C LEU A 18 -0.81 -8.78 7.35
N LYS A 19 -1.23 -9.71 8.20
CA LYS A 19 -0.41 -10.20 9.32
C LYS A 19 0.86 -10.90 8.86
N ALA A 20 0.79 -11.67 7.77
CA ALA A 20 1.97 -12.33 7.19
C ALA A 20 2.96 -11.33 6.56
N ALA A 21 2.45 -10.19 6.05
CA ALA A 21 3.28 -9.11 5.51
C ALA A 21 3.88 -8.20 6.61
N GLY A 22 3.13 -7.97 7.69
CA GLY A 22 3.44 -7.02 8.76
C GLY A 22 4.75 -7.26 9.51
N GLY A 23 5.35 -8.44 9.40
CA GLY A 23 6.70 -8.72 9.95
C GLY A 23 7.84 -7.97 9.25
N SER A 24 7.57 -7.31 8.12
CA SER A 24 8.61 -6.71 7.26
C SER A 24 8.97 -5.26 7.57
N ALA A 25 8.12 -4.53 8.30
CA ALA A 25 8.40 -3.14 8.68
C ALA A 25 7.95 -2.83 10.11
N GLY A 26 8.69 -1.94 10.76
CA GLY A 26 8.32 -1.40 12.07
C GLY A 26 7.21 -0.35 11.98
N PRO A 27 6.62 0.04 13.13
CA PRO A 27 5.66 1.14 13.18
C PRO A 27 6.23 2.42 12.57
N ALA A 28 5.45 3.08 11.72
CA ALA A 28 5.85 4.37 11.18
C ALA A 28 5.70 5.45 12.25
N ASN A 29 6.78 6.19 12.51
CA ASN A 29 6.74 7.33 13.43
C ASN A 29 6.45 8.60 12.63
N LEU A 30 5.31 9.23 12.90
CA LEU A 30 4.88 10.46 12.25
C LEU A 30 5.40 11.72 12.97
N GLY A 31 6.17 11.54 14.04
CA GLY A 31 6.60 12.61 14.94
C GLY A 31 5.55 12.93 16.00
N GLY A 32 5.95 13.72 17.01
CA GLY A 32 5.03 14.19 18.06
C GLY A 32 4.45 13.10 18.97
N GLY A 33 5.06 11.91 19.02
CA GLY A 33 4.54 10.76 19.77
C GLY A 33 3.47 9.94 19.02
N CYS A 34 3.13 10.33 17.79
CA CYS A 34 2.18 9.60 16.96
C CYS A 34 2.89 8.48 16.17
N SER A 35 2.47 7.24 16.43
CA SER A 35 2.89 6.08 15.66
C SER A 35 1.70 5.45 14.96
N MET A 36 1.83 5.17 13.66
CA MET A 36 0.83 4.44 12.89
C MET A 36 1.31 3.01 12.60
N PRO A 37 0.37 2.04 12.57
CA PRO A 37 0.67 0.71 12.07
C PRO A 37 1.16 0.82 10.62
N PRO A 38 2.19 0.05 10.25
CA PRO A 38 2.83 0.19 8.94
C PRO A 38 1.95 -0.27 7.79
N LEU A 39 0.92 -1.06 8.10
CA LEU A 39 0.00 -1.66 7.15
C LEU A 39 -1.42 -1.58 7.72
N THR A 40 -2.33 -1.00 6.96
CA THR A 40 -3.76 -0.96 7.26
C THR A 40 -4.54 -1.30 5.99
N ALA A 41 -5.71 -1.90 6.13
CA ALA A 41 -6.57 -2.16 4.98
C ALA A 41 -8.03 -1.98 5.34
N PHE A 42 -8.82 -1.66 4.33
CA PHE A 42 -10.27 -1.63 4.39
C PHE A 42 -10.80 -2.28 3.12
N MET A 43 -11.40 -3.46 3.27
CA MET A 43 -11.79 -4.29 2.11
C MET A 43 -10.58 -4.53 1.20
N ASP A 44 -10.69 -4.27 -0.10
CA ASP A 44 -9.64 -4.47 -1.10
C ASP A 44 -8.59 -3.34 -1.10
N ASP A 45 -8.88 -2.20 -0.47
CA ASP A 45 -7.95 -1.09 -0.36
C ASP A 45 -6.95 -1.33 0.79
N THR A 46 -5.67 -1.29 0.46
CA THR A 46 -4.57 -1.44 1.43
C THR A 46 -3.70 -0.18 1.41
N THR A 47 -3.36 0.33 2.60
CA THR A 47 -2.49 1.48 2.81
C THR A 47 -1.22 1.05 3.55
N ILE A 48 -0.07 1.47 3.01
CA ILE A 48 1.25 1.23 3.59
C ILE A 48 1.82 2.57 4.03
N ILE A 49 2.24 2.66 5.29
CA ILE A 49 2.89 3.84 5.84
C ILE A 49 4.22 3.39 6.44
N CYS A 50 5.33 3.91 5.95
CA CYS A 50 6.66 3.56 6.43
C CYS A 50 7.52 4.82 6.56
N SER A 51 8.48 4.79 7.48
CA SER A 51 9.39 5.93 7.70
C SER A 51 10.57 5.95 6.73
N LYS A 52 10.90 4.82 6.08
CA LYS A 52 12.01 4.72 5.12
C LYS A 52 11.53 4.12 3.80
N GLU A 53 12.12 4.60 2.70
CA GLU A 53 11.84 4.10 1.35
C GLU A 53 12.16 2.60 1.21
N ASP A 54 13.29 2.16 1.73
CA ASP A 54 13.72 0.75 1.65
C ASP A 54 12.74 -0.20 2.37
N GLU A 55 12.16 0.25 3.49
CA GLU A 55 11.16 -0.52 4.24
C GLU A 55 9.86 -0.65 3.43
N THR A 56 9.42 0.43 2.79
CA THR A 56 8.26 0.41 1.88
C THR A 56 8.50 -0.53 0.70
N ARG A 57 9.67 -0.48 0.05
CA ARG A 57 10.01 -1.35 -1.09
C ARG A 57 9.98 -2.82 -0.68
N ARG A 58 10.60 -3.17 0.44
CA ARG A 58 10.60 -4.55 0.96
C ARG A 58 9.20 -5.03 1.30
N MET A 59 8.37 -4.18 1.91
CA MET A 59 7.00 -4.53 2.23
C MET A 59 6.15 -4.72 0.98
N LEU A 60 6.30 -3.85 -0.03
CA LEU A 60 5.61 -3.99 -1.31
C LEU A 60 5.98 -5.30 -2.00
N THR A 61 7.26 -5.65 -2.09
CA THR A 61 7.70 -6.93 -2.65
C THR A 61 7.08 -8.11 -1.87
N ARG A 62 7.11 -8.05 -0.54
CA ARG A 62 6.54 -9.12 0.29
C ARG A 62 5.03 -9.26 0.12
N LEU A 63 4.31 -8.15 0.01
CA LEU A 63 2.87 -8.15 -0.24
C LEU A 63 2.55 -8.68 -1.62
N ASP A 64 3.31 -8.29 -2.64
CA ASP A 64 3.14 -8.77 -4.02
C ASP A 64 3.31 -10.30 -4.11
N ASP A 65 4.35 -10.83 -3.47
CA ASP A 65 4.54 -12.27 -3.34
C ASP A 65 3.32 -12.94 -2.71
N LEU A 66 2.88 -12.47 -1.53
CA LEU A 66 1.75 -13.05 -0.81
C LEU A 66 0.44 -12.97 -1.60
N MET A 67 0.19 -11.86 -2.30
CA MET A 67 -0.99 -11.73 -3.17
C MET A 67 -0.93 -12.72 -4.33
N SER A 68 0.24 -12.90 -4.95
CA SER A 68 0.45 -13.90 -6.01
C SER A 68 0.15 -15.33 -5.51
N TRP A 69 0.62 -15.68 -4.30
CA TRP A 69 0.26 -16.96 -3.65
C TRP A 69 -1.26 -17.12 -3.43
N CYS A 70 -1.97 -16.03 -3.20
CA CYS A 70 -3.42 -16.01 -3.03
C CYS A 70 -4.21 -15.85 -4.34
N ILE A 71 -3.54 -15.89 -5.51
CA ILE A 71 -4.17 -15.68 -6.84
C ILE A 71 -4.88 -14.31 -6.91
N MET A 72 -4.28 -13.31 -6.25
CA MET A 72 -4.69 -11.92 -6.28
C MET A 72 -3.58 -11.07 -6.89
N GLU A 73 -3.97 -9.96 -7.51
CA GLU A 73 -3.04 -9.03 -8.14
C GLU A 73 -3.41 -7.60 -7.77
N PHE A 74 -2.42 -6.80 -7.38
CA PHE A 74 -2.62 -5.37 -7.24
C PHE A 74 -2.83 -4.74 -8.62
N LYS A 75 -3.54 -3.61 -8.66
CA LYS A 75 -3.70 -2.82 -9.89
C LYS A 75 -2.83 -1.57 -9.78
N PRO A 76 -1.59 -1.58 -10.31
CA PRO A 76 -0.62 -0.50 -10.10
C PRO A 76 -1.17 0.86 -10.55
N LYS A 77 -1.92 0.88 -11.66
CA LYS A 77 -2.57 2.10 -12.20
C LYS A 77 -3.69 2.68 -11.31
N LYS A 78 -4.24 1.89 -10.40
CA LYS A 78 -5.25 2.32 -9.42
C LYS A 78 -4.63 2.64 -8.06
N SER A 79 -3.45 2.11 -7.78
CA SER A 79 -2.67 2.44 -6.60
C SER A 79 -2.06 3.84 -6.72
N LEU A 80 -1.78 4.46 -5.57
CA LEU A 80 -1.14 5.77 -5.49
C LEU A 80 0.01 5.72 -4.51
N SER A 81 1.09 6.42 -4.83
CA SER A 81 2.24 6.56 -3.95
C SER A 81 2.54 8.02 -3.61
N LEU A 82 3.04 8.24 -2.40
CA LEU A 82 3.45 9.54 -1.89
C LEU A 82 4.69 9.37 -1.01
N SER A 83 5.77 10.08 -1.35
CA SER A 83 6.97 10.18 -0.52
C SER A 83 7.09 11.61 0.00
N ILE A 84 7.37 11.76 1.29
CA ILE A 84 7.56 13.07 1.94
C ILE A 84 8.92 13.07 2.60
N ARG A 85 9.78 14.02 2.20
CA ARG A 85 11.11 14.19 2.75
C ARG A 85 11.29 15.62 3.24
N ARG A 86 11.60 15.78 4.53
CA ARG A 86 11.80 17.10 5.17
C ARG A 86 10.63 18.06 4.95
N GLY A 87 9.39 17.55 5.04
CA GLY A 87 8.17 18.34 4.88
C GLY A 87 7.83 18.75 3.44
N LYS A 88 8.56 18.24 2.45
CA LYS A 88 8.26 18.44 1.01
C LYS A 88 7.96 17.10 0.36
N ILE A 89 7.12 17.14 -0.67
CA ILE A 89 6.85 15.97 -1.52
C ILE A 89 8.14 15.65 -2.28
N ASP A 90 8.57 14.40 -2.21
CA ASP A 90 9.71 13.89 -2.99
C ASP A 90 9.17 13.23 -4.27
N GLU A 91 9.24 13.95 -5.38
CA GLU A 91 8.78 13.47 -6.69
C GLU A 91 9.74 12.44 -7.33
N ALA A 92 10.97 12.31 -6.82
CA ALA A 92 11.97 11.40 -7.37
C ALA A 92 11.80 9.96 -6.86
N THR A 93 11.27 9.80 -5.64
CA THR A 93 11.01 8.48 -5.07
C THR A 93 9.79 7.85 -5.74
N THR A 94 10.01 6.74 -6.42
CA THR A 94 8.96 5.95 -7.06
C THR A 94 8.95 4.52 -6.54
N PHE A 95 7.76 3.92 -6.50
CA PHE A 95 7.55 2.56 -6.02
C PHE A 95 6.99 1.69 -7.13
N THR A 96 7.25 0.39 -7.05
CA THR A 96 6.84 -0.61 -8.03
C THR A 96 6.11 -1.75 -7.35
N VAL A 97 5.06 -2.27 -7.99
CA VAL A 97 4.33 -3.47 -7.58
C VAL A 97 3.89 -4.22 -8.85
N ALA A 98 3.90 -5.55 -8.84
CA ALA A 98 3.61 -6.36 -10.02
C ALA A 98 4.43 -5.91 -11.26
N GLU A 99 5.73 -5.64 -11.05
CA GLU A 99 6.68 -5.15 -12.06
C GLU A 99 6.32 -3.82 -12.75
N GLN A 100 5.30 -3.11 -12.27
CA GLN A 100 4.88 -1.82 -12.81
C GLN A 100 5.07 -0.70 -11.80
N GLN A 101 5.37 0.50 -12.29
CA GLN A 101 5.48 1.69 -11.46
C GLN A 101 4.10 2.15 -10.97
N ILE A 102 3.99 2.40 -9.66
CA ILE A 102 2.82 3.02 -9.04
C ILE A 102 2.87 4.52 -9.34
N PRO A 103 1.80 5.12 -9.89
CA PRO A 103 1.78 6.55 -10.15
C PRO A 103 1.86 7.33 -8.84
N THR A 104 2.54 8.47 -8.89
CA THR A 104 2.57 9.39 -7.75
C THR A 104 1.24 10.16 -7.68
N VAL A 105 0.86 10.61 -6.48
CA VAL A 105 -0.35 11.45 -6.28
C VAL A 105 -0.34 12.68 -7.21
N TRP A 106 0.85 13.25 -7.45
CA TRP A 106 1.02 14.43 -8.30
C TRP A 106 0.72 14.14 -9.78
N GLU A 107 1.22 13.04 -10.32
CA GLU A 107 0.98 12.62 -11.71
C GLU A 107 -0.48 12.26 -11.96
N SER A 108 -1.13 11.64 -10.98
CA SER A 108 -2.56 11.30 -11.06
C SER A 108 -3.44 12.54 -11.17
N ASN A 109 -3.16 13.58 -10.37
CA ASN A 109 -3.94 14.82 -10.37
C ASN A 109 -3.85 15.59 -11.70
N LYS A 110 -2.66 15.67 -12.32
CA LYS A 110 -2.47 16.28 -13.65
C LYS A 110 -3.26 15.59 -14.76
N THR A 111 -3.53 14.29 -14.60
CA THR A 111 -4.29 13.50 -15.58
C THR A 111 -5.80 13.75 -15.46
N LYS A 112 -6.30 14.11 -14.26
CA LYS A 112 -7.71 14.44 -14.01
C LYS A 112 -8.09 15.85 -14.46
N GLU A 113 -7.17 16.82 -14.39
CA GLU A 113 -7.42 18.20 -14.85
C GLU A 113 -7.49 18.35 -16.38
N LYS A 114 -7.07 17.32 -17.14
CA LYS A 114 -7.11 17.31 -18.61
C LYS A 114 -8.34 16.60 -19.20
N LYS A 115 -9.28 16.15 -18.36
CA LYS A 115 -10.52 15.48 -18.75
C LYS A 115 -11.72 16.32 -18.35
#